data_AF-A0A932S159-F1
#
_entry.id   AF-A0A932S159-F1
#
_cell.length_a   1.000
_cell.length_b   1.000
_cell.length_c   1.000
_cell.angle_alpha   90.00
_cell.angle_beta   90.00
_cell.angle_gamma   90.00
#
_symmetry.space_group_name_H-M   'P 1'
#
loop_
_entity.id
_entity.type
_entity.pdbx_description
1 polymer ?
#
loop_
_entity_poly.entity_id
_entity_poly.type
_entity_poly.pdbx_seq_one_letter_code
_entity_poly.pdbx_strand_id
1 'polypeptide(L)' 'MSKPIVHFCHGNSFPAGSYRQMFNALEAHYQVSALEMHG' A
#
# COMPACT_ATOMS: atom_id res chain seq x y z
N MET A 1 -18.99 5.10 -8.04
CA MET A 1 -17.81 5.97 -8.10
C MET A 1 -16.57 5.11 -7.88
N SER A 2 -15.49 5.33 -8.62
CA SER A 2 -14.20 4.66 -8.35
C SER A 2 -13.53 5.29 -7.13
N LYS A 3 -12.85 4.47 -6.32
CA LYS A 3 -12.07 4.97 -5.19
C LYS A 3 -10.83 5.71 -5.71
N PRO A 4 -10.38 6.80 -5.05
CA PRO A 4 -9.08 7.40 -5.35
C PRO A 4 -7.94 6.39 -5.18
N ILE A 5 -6.92 6.51 -6.03
CA ILE A 5 -5.79 5.59 -6.07
C ILE A 5 -4.70 6.11 -5.12
N VAL A 6 -4.11 5.21 -4.34
CA VAL A 6 -2.93 5.48 -3.50
C VAL A 6 -1.81 4.53 -3.92
N HIS A 7 -0.69 5.08 -4.35
CA HIS A 7 0.55 4.34 -4.61
C HIS A 7 1.46 4.44 -3.39
N PHE A 8 1.78 3.30 -2.78
CA PHE A 8 2.66 3.22 -1.63
C PHE A 8 4.06 2.76 -2.04
N CYS A 9 5.08 3.49 -1.58
CA CYS A 9 6.49 3.14 -1.71
C CYS A 9 7.11 3.01 -0.31
N HIS A 10 7.83 1.91 -0.07
CA HIS A 10 8.56 1.72 1.19
C HIS A 10 9.80 2.62 1.25
N GLY A 11 10.11 3.18 2.44
CA GLY A 11 11.28 4.06 2.64
C GLY A 11 12.45 3.40 3.39
N ASN A 12 12.28 2.16 3.85
CA ASN A 12 13.15 1.52 4.85
C ASN A 12 13.47 0.05 4.54
N SER A 13 13.36 -0.36 3.27
CA SER A 13 13.66 -1.72 2.80
C SER A 13 12.85 -2.85 3.47
N PHE A 14 11.73 -2.55 4.13
CA PHE A 14 10.80 -3.60 4.51
C PHE A 14 9.92 -3.99 3.31
N PRO A 15 9.61 -5.29 3.13
CA PRO A 15 8.67 -5.76 2.11
C PRO A 15 7.31 -5.06 2.25
N ALA A 16 6.59 -4.85 1.15
CA ALA A 16 5.31 -4.14 1.17
C ALA A 16 4.29 -4.83 2.08
N GLY A 17 4.34 -6.16 2.16
CA GLY A 17 3.50 -6.96 3.06
C GLY A 17 3.61 -6.59 4.55
N SER A 18 4.70 -5.95 4.98
CA SER A 18 4.89 -5.45 6.36
C SER A 18 3.84 -4.40 6.74
N TYR A 19 3.25 -3.71 5.76
CA TYR A 19 2.27 -2.65 5.94
C TYR A 19 0.82 -3.12 5.78
N ARG A 20 0.56 -4.43 5.70
CA ARG A 20 -0.76 -5.00 5.38
C ARG A 20 -1.89 -4.50 6.29
N GLN A 21 -1.64 -4.32 7.59
CA GLN A 21 -2.66 -3.79 8.51
C GLN A 21 -3.09 -2.37 8.13
N MET A 22 -2.15 -1.53 7.71
CA MET A 22 -2.44 -0.17 7.24
C MET A 22 -3.22 -0.20 5.93
N PHE A 23 -2.84 -1.06 4.97
CA PHE A 23 -3.56 -1.19 3.71
C PHE A 23 -5.01 -1.64 3.91
N ASN A 24 -5.25 -2.64 4.78
CA ASN A 24 -6.60 -3.13 5.09
C ASN A 24 -7.50 -2.01 5.66
N ALA A 25 -6.95 -1.10 6.48
CA ALA A 25 -7.71 0.03 7.01
C ALA A 25 -8.05 1.07 5.93
N LEU A 26 -7.18 1.23 4.92
CA LEU A 26 -7.35 2.20 3.83
C LEU A 26 -8.25 1.69 2.70
N GLU A 27 -8.40 0.38 2.54
CA GLU A 27 -9.21 -0.23 1.47
C GLU A 27 -10.67 0.24 1.48
N ALA A 28 -11.23 0.64 2.62
CA ALA A 28 -12.58 1.20 2.69
C ALA A 28 -12.73 2.47 1.84
N HIS A 29 -11.66 3.26 1.70
CA HIS A 29 -11.67 4.60 1.10
C HIS A 29 -10.89 4.68 -0.20
N TYR A 30 -9.86 3.84 -0.37
CA TYR A 30 -8.89 3.94 -1.46
C TYR A 30 -8.72 2.62 -2.21
N GLN A 31 -8.26 2.72 -3.45
CA GLN A 31 -7.63 1.61 -4.14
C GLN A 31 -6.11 1.70 -3.91
N VAL A 32 -5.59 0.88 -3.00
CA VAL A 32 -4.18 0.90 -2.63
C VAL A 32 -3.39 -0.05 -3.52
N SER A 33 -2.25 0.42 -4.04
CA SER A 33 -1.25 -0.39 -4.71
C SER A 33 0.11 -0.12 -4.08
N ALA A 34 0.88 -1.17 -3.82
CA ALA A 34 2.19 -1.07 -3.21
C ALA A 34 3.24 -1.72 -4.11
N LEU A 35 4.40 -1.08 -4.22
CA LEU A 35 5.56 -1.67 -4.89
C LEU A 35 6.30 -2.57 -3.89
N GLU A 36 6.65 -3.78 -4.34
CA GLU A 36 7.56 -4.63 -3.58
C GLU A 36 8.96 -4.03 -3.55
N MET A 37 9.70 -4.40 -2.50
CA MET A 37 11.11 -4.07 -2.44
C MET A 37 11.87 -4.86 -3.49
N HIS A 38 12.51 -4.14 -4.41
CA HIS A 38 13.49 -4.71 -5.34
C HIS A 38 14.86 -4.74 -4.65
N GLY A 39 15.37 -5.96 -4.39
CA GLY A 39 16.67 -6.22 -3.78
C GLY A 39 16.98 -7.70 -3.77
#